data_AF-A0A965UL41-F1
#
_entry.id   AF-A0A965UL41-F1
#
_cell.length_a   1.000
_cell.length_b   1.000
_cell.length_c   1.000
_cell.angle_alpha   90.00
_cell.angle_beta   90.00
_cell.angle_gamma   90.00
#
_symmetry.space_group_name_H-M   'P 1'
#
loop_
_entity.id
_entity.type
_entity.pdbx_description
1 polymer ?
#
loop_
_entity_poly.entity_id
_entity_poly.type
_entity_poly.pdbx_seq_one_letter_code
_entity_poly.pdbx_strand_id
1 'polypeptide(L)'
;MILQTSFYSPDKLKIFIANQNWIFAKTYADTWPHEYIVQEKVDNDLFLELANHLDQYGYEDYFYSTKQTYFKYNELTYWHMGNIINRCQEKDTDLDYVMFLLNQFYNRNK
;
A
#
# COMPACT_ATOMS: atom_id res chain seq x y z
N MET A 1 28.70 -7.12 10.72
CA MET A 1 27.81 -7.18 9.54
C MET A 1 27.31 -5.77 9.32
N ILE A 2 27.83 -5.08 8.31
CA ILE A 2 27.61 -3.65 8.10
C ILE A 2 26.21 -3.48 7.51
N LEU A 3 25.32 -2.80 8.23
CA LEU A 3 24.03 -2.36 7.70
C LEU A 3 24.32 -1.30 6.65
N GLN A 4 24.21 -1.67 5.37
CA GLN A 4 24.22 -0.73 4.25
C GLN A 4 22.87 -0.01 4.26
N THR A 5 22.77 1.07 5.03
CA THR A 5 21.66 2.01 4.90
C THR A 5 21.84 2.73 3.57
N SER A 6 21.09 2.35 2.55
CA SER A 6 21.00 3.17 1.34
C SER A 6 20.36 4.50 1.73
N PHE A 7 21.12 5.59 1.62
CA PHE A 7 20.68 6.94 1.93
C PHE A 7 20.06 7.59 0.68
N TYR A 8 18.89 7.16 0.21
CA TYR A 8 18.19 8.05 -0.72
C TYR A 8 17.53 9.17 0.07
N SER A 9 17.58 10.38 -0.48
CA SER A 9 16.85 11.49 0.11
C SER A 9 15.35 11.26 -0.07
N PRO A 10 14.50 11.77 0.84
CA PRO A 10 13.05 11.72 0.67
C PRO A 10 12.57 12.20 -0.71
N ASP A 11 13.31 13.12 -1.34
CA ASP A 11 12.98 13.63 -2.67
C ASP A 11 13.16 12.60 -3.79
N LYS A 12 14.11 11.66 -3.66
CA LYS A 12 14.26 10.56 -4.63
C LYS A 12 13.09 9.60 -4.57
N LEU A 13 12.60 9.24 -3.38
CA LEU A 13 11.41 8.40 -3.24
C LEU A 13 10.15 9.10 -3.79
N LYS A 14 10.00 10.41 -3.57
CA LYS A 14 8.91 11.21 -4.16
C LYS A 14 8.96 11.18 -5.70
N ILE A 15 10.14 11.39 -6.29
CA ILE A 15 10.34 11.33 -7.74
C ILE A 15 10.06 9.92 -8.25
N PHE A 16 10.50 8.89 -7.52
CA PHE A 16 10.26 7.50 -7.86
C PHE A 16 8.76 7.23 -7.96
N ILE A 17 7.98 7.43 -6.89
CA ILE A 17 6.54 7.11 -6.90
C ILE A 17 5.74 7.92 -7.92
N ALA A 18 6.15 9.17 -8.20
CA ALA A 18 5.49 10.04 -9.17
C ALA A 18 5.69 9.56 -10.62
N ASN A 19 6.80 8.89 -10.91
CA ASN A 19 7.18 8.49 -12.26
C ASN A 19 6.92 7.01 -12.59
N GLN A 20 6.30 6.24 -11.69
CA GLN A 20 6.01 4.84 -11.98
C GLN A 20 4.76 4.68 -12.85
N ASN A 21 4.77 3.63 -13.67
CA ASN A 21 3.59 3.14 -14.37
C ASN A 21 2.79 2.23 -13.43
N TRP A 22 1.89 2.82 -12.66
CA TRP A 22 1.02 2.10 -11.74
C TRP A 22 0.01 1.23 -12.50
N ILE A 23 -0.14 -0.02 -12.07
CA ILE A 23 -1.03 -1.00 -12.68
C ILE A 23 -2.32 -1.03 -11.85
N PHE A 24 -3.45 -0.71 -12.48
CA PHE A 24 -4.75 -0.83 -11.82
C PHE A 24 -5.07 -2.31 -11.51
N ALA A 25 -5.37 -2.60 -10.24
CA ALA A 25 -5.74 -3.93 -9.80
C ALA A 25 -7.19 -4.24 -10.16
N LYS A 26 -7.42 -5.39 -10.79
CA LYS A 26 -8.78 -5.89 -11.06
C LYS A 26 -9.43 -6.51 -9.83
N THR A 27 -8.62 -7.06 -8.94
CA THR A 27 -9.09 -7.60 -7.67
C THR A 27 -9.56 -6.46 -6.79
N TYR A 28 -10.76 -6.59 -6.21
CA TYR A 28 -11.40 -5.54 -5.40
C TYR A 28 -11.65 -4.22 -6.12
N ALA A 29 -11.62 -4.15 -7.45
CA ALA A 29 -11.85 -2.91 -8.20
C ALA A 29 -13.16 -2.18 -7.81
N ASP A 30 -14.20 -2.94 -7.46
CA ASP A 30 -15.51 -2.41 -7.08
C ASP A 30 -15.62 -1.99 -5.59
N THR A 31 -14.76 -2.52 -4.71
CA THR A 31 -14.86 -2.33 -3.25
C THR A 31 -13.68 -1.57 -2.65
N TRP A 32 -12.50 -1.73 -3.24
CA TRP A 32 -11.26 -1.08 -2.85
C TRP A 32 -10.36 -0.86 -4.08
N PRO A 33 -10.69 0.13 -4.93
CA PRO A 33 -9.93 0.42 -6.14
C PRO A 33 -8.51 0.84 -5.76
N HIS A 34 -7.52 0.07 -6.21
CA HIS A 34 -6.12 0.33 -5.93
C HIS A 34 -5.26 0.05 -7.16
N GLU A 35 -4.04 0.58 -7.11
CA GLU A 35 -3.01 0.35 -8.11
C GLU A 35 -1.77 -0.23 -7.44
N TYR A 36 -0.89 -0.83 -8.23
CA TYR A 36 0.35 -1.39 -7.72
C TYR A 36 1.51 -1.26 -8.70
N ILE A 37 2.72 -1.35 -8.16
CA ILE A 37 3.96 -1.57 -8.90
C ILE A 37 4.55 -2.92 -8.48
N VAL A 38 5.29 -3.55 -9.40
CA VAL A 38 5.96 -4.84 -9.16
C VAL A 38 7.47 -4.59 -9.14
N GLN A 39 8.15 -5.11 -8.13
CA GLN A 39 9.60 -4.93 -7.91
C GLN A 39 10.43 -5.20 -9.16
N GLU A 40 10.12 -6.26 -9.91
CA GLU A 40 10.87 -6.65 -11.12
C GLU A 40 10.74 -5.67 -12.30
N LYS A 41 9.80 -4.73 -12.24
CA LYS A 41 9.46 -3.79 -13.33
C LYS A 41 9.91 -2.36 -13.06
N VAL A 42 10.54 -2.13 -11.92
CA VAL A 42 10.96 -0.81 -11.46
C VAL A 42 12.41 -0.88 -10.99
N ASP A 43 12.99 0.26 -10.62
CA ASP A 43 14.28 0.27 -9.94
C ASP A 43 14.18 -0.48 -8.60
N ASN A 44 14.92 -1.58 -8.49
CA ASN A 44 14.85 -2.49 -7.36
C ASN A 44 15.29 -1.84 -6.04
N ASP A 45 16.30 -0.98 -6.08
CA ASP A 45 16.84 -0.38 -4.86
C ASP A 45 15.88 0.67 -4.31
N LEU A 46 15.29 1.47 -5.20
CA LEU A 46 14.22 2.43 -4.83
C LEU A 46 12.94 1.73 -4.37
N PHE A 47 12.61 0.56 -4.93
CA PHE A 47 11.49 -0.26 -4.45
C PHE A 47 11.73 -0.74 -3.02
N LEU A 48 12.89 -1.35 -2.75
CA LEU A 48 13.22 -1.88 -1.43
C LEU A 48 13.30 -0.77 -0.38
N GLU A 49 13.83 0.38 -0.75
CA GLU A 49 13.87 1.53 0.15
C GLU A 49 12.48 2.10 0.43
N LEU A 50 11.60 2.17 -0.57
CA LEU A 50 10.21 2.56 -0.32
C LEU A 50 9.53 1.56 0.63
N ALA A 51 9.68 0.26 0.40
CA ALA A 51 9.13 -0.77 1.29
C ALA A 51 9.66 -0.60 2.73
N ASN A 52 10.96 -0.39 2.91
CA ASN A 52 11.56 -0.11 4.22
C ASN A 52 11.00 1.18 4.86
N HIS A 53 10.77 2.23 4.05
CA HIS A 53 10.16 3.47 4.53
C HIS A 53 8.73 3.23 5.04
N LEU A 54 7.93 2.44 4.30
CA LEU A 54 6.58 2.06 4.72
C LEU A 54 6.60 1.28 6.04
N ASP A 55 7.51 0.32 6.20
CA ASP A 55 7.66 -0.46 7.44
C ASP A 55 8.10 0.40 8.63
N GLN A 56 8.97 1.38 8.40
CA GLN A 56 9.54 2.21 9.47
C GLN A 56 8.59 3.32 9.93
N TYR A 57 7.82 3.91 9.02
CA TYR A 57 7.04 5.12 9.28
C TYR A 57 5.54 4.95 9.10
N GLY A 58 5.09 3.78 8.63
CA GLY A 58 3.69 3.45 8.53
C GLY A 58 3.03 3.21 9.89
N TYR A 59 1.69 3.18 9.87
CA TYR A 59 0.87 2.75 11.00
C TYR A 59 0.23 1.40 10.68
N GLU A 60 -0.04 0.63 11.72
CA GLU A 60 -0.68 -0.66 11.56
C GLU A 60 -2.20 -0.52 11.59
N ASP A 61 -2.88 -1.19 10.66
CA ASP A 61 -4.34 -1.34 10.66
C ASP A 61 -4.74 -2.68 10.03
N TYR A 62 -6.03 -3.00 10.01
CA TYR A 62 -6.53 -4.26 9.50
C TYR A 62 -7.19 -4.12 8.14
N PHE A 63 -6.78 -4.97 7.20
CA PHE A 63 -7.60 -5.33 6.05
C PHE A 63 -8.35 -6.63 6.38
N TYR A 64 -9.66 -6.54 6.61
CA TYR A 64 -10.46 -7.63 7.20
C TYR A 64 -9.84 -8.13 8.52
N SER A 65 -9.32 -9.35 8.54
CA SER A 65 -8.66 -9.96 9.70
C SER A 65 -7.12 -9.94 9.59
N THR A 66 -6.58 -9.35 8.52
CA THR A 66 -5.15 -9.34 8.23
C THR A 66 -4.56 -7.99 8.60
N LYS A 67 -3.59 -8.00 9.50
CA LYS A 67 -2.84 -6.80 9.89
C LYS A 67 -1.92 -6.38 8.74
N GLN A 68 -1.91 -5.10 8.42
CA GLN A 68 -1.10 -4.48 7.37
C GLN A 68 -0.46 -3.20 7.90
N THR A 69 0.65 -2.79 7.28
CA THR A 69 1.30 -1.50 7.54
C THR A 69 0.96 -0.52 6.41
N TYR A 70 0.33 0.59 6.78
CA TYR A 70 -0.12 1.63 5.86
C TYR A 70 0.66 2.92 6.06
N PHE A 71 0.90 3.65 4.99
CA PHE A 71 1.53 4.96 5.03
C PHE A 71 0.74 5.94 4.19
N LYS A 72 0.40 7.10 4.77
CA LYS A 72 -0.35 8.16 4.07
C LYS A 72 0.60 9.22 3.53
N TYR A 73 0.48 9.52 2.24
CA TYR A 73 1.22 10.59 1.60
C TYR A 73 0.48 11.13 0.39
N ASN A 74 0.27 12.45 0.35
CA ASN A 74 -0.32 13.17 -0.78
C ASN A 74 -1.67 12.57 -1.24
N GLU A 75 -2.61 12.44 -0.30
CA GLU A 75 -3.97 11.91 -0.51
C GLU A 75 -4.03 10.43 -0.95
N LEU A 76 -2.89 9.74 -0.92
CA LEU A 76 -2.76 8.33 -1.22
C LEU A 76 -2.35 7.57 0.04
N THR A 77 -2.89 6.35 0.17
CA THR A 77 -2.44 5.38 1.16
C THR A 77 -1.64 4.30 0.45
N TYR A 78 -0.46 3.97 0.98
CA TYR A 78 0.48 2.99 0.46
C TYR A 78 0.63 1.82 1.42
N TRP A 79 0.83 0.61 0.89
CA TRP A 79 1.21 -0.58 1.65
C TRP A 79 1.99 -1.52 0.74
N HIS A 80 2.83 -2.39 1.31
CA HIS A 80 3.57 -3.38 0.51
C HIS A 80 3.29 -4.79 0.98
N MET A 81 3.39 -5.72 0.04
CA MET A 81 3.22 -7.16 0.29
C MET A 81 4.20 -7.94 -0.58
N GLY A 82 5.32 -8.37 0.00
CA GLY A 82 6.33 -9.11 -0.76
C GLY A 82 6.96 -8.27 -1.87
N ASN A 83 6.72 -8.63 -3.12
CA ASN A 83 7.30 -7.99 -4.31
C ASN A 83 6.40 -6.94 -4.97
N ILE A 84 5.33 -6.50 -4.29
CA ILE A 84 4.44 -5.43 -4.76
C ILE A 84 4.32 -4.30 -3.74
N ILE A 85 4.20 -3.08 -4.24
CA ILE A 85 3.78 -1.90 -3.47
C ILE A 85 2.48 -1.43 -4.08
N ASN A 86 1.45 -1.33 -3.25
CA ASN A 86 0.12 -0.89 -3.60
C ASN A 86 -0.11 0.56 -3.18
N ARG A 87 -1.07 1.22 -3.82
CA ARG A 87 -1.64 2.49 -3.38
C ARG A 87 -3.12 2.60 -3.72
N CYS A 88 -3.87 3.35 -2.92
CA CYS A 88 -5.23 3.79 -3.24
C CYS A 88 -5.43 5.24 -2.80
N GLN A 89 -6.54 5.86 -3.22
CA GLN A 89 -6.92 7.16 -2.63
C GLN A 89 -7.27 6.96 -1.17
N GLU A 90 -6.90 7.93 -0.32
CA GLU A 90 -7.19 7.86 1.11
C GLU A 90 -8.71 7.78 1.39
N LYS A 91 -9.53 8.46 0.60
CA LYS A 91 -10.99 8.36 0.72
C LYS A 91 -11.54 6.95 0.48
N ASP A 92 -10.78 6.08 -0.19
CA ASP A 92 -11.20 4.73 -0.55
C ASP A 92 -10.77 3.69 0.52
N THR A 93 -9.92 4.06 1.51
CA THR A 93 -9.52 3.14 2.60
C THR A 93 -10.64 2.85 3.60
N ASP A 94 -11.64 3.73 3.71
CA ASP A 94 -12.75 3.57 4.66
C ASP A 94 -13.84 2.62 4.14
N LEU A 95 -13.80 2.25 2.86
CA LEU A 95 -14.84 1.41 2.24
C LEU A 95 -14.76 -0.05 2.75
N ASP A 96 -13.58 -0.55 3.07
CA ASP A 96 -13.42 -1.92 3.58
C ASP A 96 -14.05 -2.12 4.95
N TYR A 97 -14.03 -1.11 5.83
CA TYR A 97 -14.67 -1.21 7.14
C TYR A 97 -16.20 -1.25 7.00
N VAL A 98 -16.76 -0.42 6.12
CA VAL A 98 -18.20 -0.44 5.82
C VAL A 98 -18.60 -1.79 5.23
N MET A 99 -17.82 -2.32 4.27
CA MET A 99 -18.11 -3.62 3.64
C MET A 99 -17.92 -4.81 4.60
N PHE A 100 -16.90 -4.77 5.47
CA PHE A 100 -16.72 -5.74 6.55
C PHE A 100 -17.93 -5.73 7.50
N LEU A 101 -18.36 -4.56 7.96
CA LEU A 101 -19.54 -4.43 8.82
C LEU A 101 -20.79 -4.95 8.11
N LEU A 102 -21.03 -4.58 6.85
CA LEU A 102 -22.17 -5.07 6.07
C LEU A 102 -22.16 -6.60 5.92
N ASN A 103 -21.00 -7.20 5.70
CA ASN A 103 -20.88 -8.66 5.59
C ASN A 103 -21.10 -9.35 6.95
N GLN A 104 -20.62 -8.77 8.06
CA GLN A 104 -20.93 -9.25 9.42
C GLN A 104 -22.42 -9.13 9.74
N PHE A 105 -23.08 -8.04 9.35
CA PHE A 105 -24.53 -7.85 9.53
C PHE A 105 -25.33 -8.86 8.69
N TYR A 106 -24.96 -9.09 7.43
CA TYR A 106 -25.66 -10.03 6.56
C TYR A 106 -25.56 -11.48 7.05
N ASN A 107 -24.37 -11.90 7.49
CA ASN A 107 -24.14 -13.29 7.95
C ASN A 107 -24.69 -13.57 9.36
N ARG A 108 -25.00 -12.55 10.17
CA ARG A 108 -25.65 -12.72 11.49
C ARG A 108 -27.17 -12.82 11.42
N ASN A 109 -27.78 -12.52 10.27
CA ASN A 109 -29.24 -12.53 10.06
C ASN A 109 -29.70 -13.69 9.14
N LYS A 110 -28.84 -14.69 8.93
CA LYS A 110 -29.19 -16.02 8.38
C LYS A 110 -29.14 -17.04 9.50
#